data_AF-A0A5C3QJ33-F1
#
_entry.id   AF-A0A5C3QJ33-F1
#
_cell.length_a   1.000
_cell.length_b   1.000
_cell.length_c   1.000
_cell.angle_alpha   90.00
_cell.angle_beta   90.00
_cell.angle_gamma   90.00
#
_symmetry.space_group_name_H-M   'P 1'
#
loop_
_entity.id
_entity.type
_entity.pdbx_description
1 polymer ?
#
loop_
_entity_poly.entity_id
_entity_poly.type
_entity_poly.pdbx_seq_one_letter_code
_entity_poly.pdbx_strand_id
1 'polypeptide(L)'
;MSTGMVALRGCSSSTDGPKDASKDINRVAGGLKAAIHNPNVSAEAKAEAQTKLNALGVEEDRTATESEAARTNTHVAGGYKATLHNERVSPEKRQHAKEVLEAAGYHIDEETTQSDHDTRVLAGYKAALSNPRVSEQAKAHAREYLSAHGA
;
A
#
# COMPACT_ATOMS: atom_id res chain seq x y z
N MET A 1 48.26 8.09 -42.99
CA MET A 1 46.98 8.72 -43.37
C MET A 1 45.92 8.13 -42.45
N SER A 2 45.76 8.62 -41.22
CA SER A 2 44.94 9.76 -40.77
C SER A 2 43.50 9.74 -41.30
N THR A 3 42.57 9.87 -40.35
CA THR A 3 41.09 10.04 -40.42
C THR A 3 40.26 8.75 -40.53
N GLY A 4 39.23 8.52 -39.70
CA GLY A 4 38.69 9.36 -38.64
C GLY A 4 37.46 8.79 -37.91
N MET A 5 37.04 9.59 -36.93
CA MET A 5 35.67 9.77 -36.44
C MET A 5 35.04 8.64 -35.61
N VAL A 6 35.33 8.65 -34.31
CA VAL A 6 34.49 8.00 -33.28
C VAL A 6 33.26 8.88 -33.05
N ALA A 7 32.09 8.41 -33.50
CA ALA A 7 30.82 9.06 -33.22
C ALA A 7 30.41 8.81 -31.76
N LEU A 8 30.45 9.87 -30.96
CA LEU A 8 29.85 9.95 -29.63
C LEU A 8 28.35 9.62 -29.73
N ARG A 9 27.94 8.48 -29.19
CA ARG A 9 26.55 8.27 -28.81
C ARG A 9 26.32 9.04 -27.52
N GLY A 10 25.62 10.17 -27.66
CA GLY A 10 25.18 10.98 -26.53
C GLY A 10 24.36 10.15 -25.56
N CYS A 11 24.77 10.17 -24.29
CA CYS A 11 23.89 9.85 -23.18
C CYS A 11 22.68 10.80 -23.25
N SER A 12 21.52 10.23 -23.58
CA SER A 12 20.23 10.87 -23.37
C SER A 12 20.02 10.94 -21.86
N SER A 13 20.40 12.08 -21.27
CA SER A 13 20.02 12.45 -19.91
C SER A 13 18.50 12.50 -19.84
N SER A 14 17.94 11.53 -19.12
CA SER A 14 16.54 11.45 -18.76
C SER A 14 16.02 12.80 -18.27
N THR A 15 14.85 13.16 -18.78
CA THR A 15 14.06 14.33 -18.38
C THR A 15 13.48 14.10 -16.98
N ASP A 16 14.25 14.40 -15.95
CA ASP A 16 13.73 14.52 -14.58
C ASP A 16 13.20 15.95 -14.37
N GLY A 17 11.88 16.09 -14.45
CA GLY A 17 11.19 17.33 -14.09
C GLY A 17 11.22 17.61 -12.58
N PRO A 18 10.91 18.84 -12.13
CA PRO A 18 11.09 19.29 -10.75
C PRO A 18 10.06 18.64 -9.81
N LYS A 19 10.33 17.42 -9.33
CA LYS A 19 9.54 16.73 -8.30
C LYS A 19 10.30 16.51 -6.98
N ASP A 20 11.53 17.00 -6.87
CA ASP A 20 12.41 16.70 -5.75
C ASP A 20 12.20 17.65 -4.56
N ALA A 21 11.99 18.94 -4.81
CA ALA A 21 11.82 19.94 -3.75
C ALA A 21 10.69 19.60 -2.75
N SER A 22 9.56 19.05 -3.22
CA SER A 22 8.43 18.67 -2.35
C SER A 22 8.72 17.40 -1.53
N LYS A 23 9.48 16.44 -2.07
CA LYS A 23 9.91 15.25 -1.31
C LYS A 23 10.95 15.61 -0.26
N ASP A 24 11.82 16.56 -0.57
CA ASP A 24 12.86 17.04 0.35
C ASP A 24 12.25 17.73 1.56
N ILE A 25 11.25 18.60 1.35
CA ILE A 25 10.51 19.24 2.46
C ILE A 25 9.82 18.20 3.35
N ASN A 26 9.13 17.22 2.75
CA ASN A 26 8.46 16.14 3.51
C ASN A 26 9.44 15.27 4.31
N ARG A 27 10.62 14.98 3.73
CA ARG A 27 11.68 14.22 4.42
C ARG A 27 12.29 15.01 5.57
N VAL A 28 12.54 16.31 5.38
CA VAL A 28 13.06 17.20 6.43
C VAL A 28 12.05 17.33 7.56
N ALA A 29 10.77 17.56 7.25
CA ALA A 29 9.70 17.61 8.23
C ALA A 29 9.56 16.28 9.01
N GLY A 30 9.66 15.15 8.32
CA GLY A 30 9.67 13.83 8.95
C GLY A 30 10.85 13.61 9.90
N GLY A 31 12.04 14.06 9.53
CA GLY A 31 13.23 14.01 10.39
C GLY A 31 13.11 14.89 11.64
N LEU A 32 12.59 16.11 11.49
CA LEU A 32 12.32 17.01 12.62
C LEU A 32 11.25 16.43 13.55
N LYS A 33 10.18 15.83 13.00
CA LYS A 33 9.16 15.12 13.78
C LYS A 33 9.75 13.96 14.57
N ALA A 34 10.63 13.17 13.97
CA ALA A 34 11.33 12.09 14.67
C ALA A 34 12.19 12.61 15.83
N ALA A 35 12.87 13.75 15.64
CA ALA A 35 13.68 14.37 16.69
C ALA A 35 12.84 14.85 17.89
N ILE A 36 11.63 15.38 17.65
CA ILE A 36 10.69 15.81 18.71
C ILE A 36 10.28 14.62 19.59
N HIS A 37 9.95 13.47 18.98
CA HIS A 37 9.50 12.27 19.71
C HIS A 37 10.65 11.45 20.31
N ASN A 38 11.89 11.67 19.89
CA ASN A 38 13.03 10.90 20.40
C ASN A 38 13.33 11.26 21.88
N PRO A 39 13.29 10.30 22.83
CA PRO A 39 13.58 10.56 24.24
C PRO A 39 15.04 10.95 24.50
N ASN A 40 15.96 10.62 23.59
CA ASN A 40 17.39 10.90 23.74
C ASN A 40 17.80 12.30 23.25
N VAL A 41 16.84 13.12 22.81
CA VAL A 41 17.09 14.49 22.35
C VAL A 41 16.78 15.48 23.49
N SER A 42 17.61 16.52 23.64
CA SER A 42 17.41 17.55 24.67
C SER A 42 16.13 18.35 24.44
N ALA A 43 15.53 18.85 25.52
CA ALA A 43 14.30 19.66 25.43
C ALA A 43 14.48 20.91 24.54
N GLU A 44 15.66 21.52 24.58
CA GLU A 44 16.02 22.67 23.74
C GLU A 44 16.04 22.30 22.25
N ALA A 45 16.67 21.17 21.89
CA ALA A 45 16.70 20.70 20.50
C ALA A 45 15.32 20.30 19.97
N LYS A 46 14.41 19.82 20.85
CA LYS A 46 13.00 19.57 20.48
C LYS A 46 12.26 20.87 20.18
N ALA A 47 12.45 21.90 21.00
CA ALA A 47 11.82 23.21 20.78
C ALA A 47 12.29 23.87 19.48
N GLU A 48 13.58 23.74 19.16
CA GLU A 48 14.10 24.18 17.86
C GLU A 48 13.51 23.38 16.69
N ALA A 49 13.43 22.06 16.83
CA ALA A 49 12.84 21.21 15.80
C ALA A 49 11.38 21.60 15.53
N GLN A 50 10.62 21.91 16.58
CA GLN A 50 9.25 22.42 16.47
C GLN A 50 9.19 23.73 15.69
N THR A 51 10.07 24.68 16.03
CA THR A 51 10.12 25.99 15.38
C THR A 51 10.45 25.85 13.89
N LYS A 52 11.39 24.97 13.53
CA LYS A 52 11.76 24.67 12.14
C LYS A 52 10.62 23.99 11.38
N LEU A 53 9.86 23.12 12.04
CA LEU A 53 8.71 22.42 11.46
C LEU A 53 7.58 23.43 11.15
N ASN A 54 7.27 24.34 12.07
CA ASN A 54 6.32 25.43 11.87
C ASN A 54 6.76 26.40 10.75
N ALA A 55 8.05 26.72 10.69
CA ALA A 55 8.61 27.59 9.63
C ALA A 55 8.48 26.98 8.23
N LEU A 56 8.45 25.65 8.12
CA LEU A 56 8.21 24.94 6.86
C LEU A 56 6.73 24.91 6.46
N GLY A 57 5.83 25.49 7.26
CA GLY A 57 4.38 25.50 7.01
C GLY A 57 3.75 24.12 7.10
N VAL A 58 4.47 23.14 7.64
CA VAL A 58 3.94 21.83 7.99
C VAL A 58 3.33 22.00 9.37
N GLU A 59 2.13 22.56 9.45
CA GLU A 59 1.43 22.63 10.73
C GLU A 59 1.30 21.21 11.30
N GLU A 60 1.48 21.05 12.61
CA GLU A 60 1.17 19.81 13.30
C GLU A 60 -0.31 19.50 13.09
N ASP A 61 -0.57 18.77 12.02
CA ASP A 61 -1.92 18.37 11.70
C ASP A 61 -2.33 17.44 12.84
N ARG A 62 -3.23 17.90 13.69
CA ARG A 62 -3.87 17.09 14.76
C ARG A 62 -4.60 15.88 14.16
N THR A 63 -4.73 15.82 12.84
CA THR A 63 -5.11 14.63 12.08
C THR A 63 -4.06 13.52 12.15
N ALA A 64 -2.80 13.77 12.56
CA ALA A 64 -1.81 12.71 12.74
C ALA A 64 -2.22 11.76 13.86
N THR A 65 -2.73 12.26 14.99
CA THR A 65 -3.22 11.40 16.08
C THR A 65 -4.49 10.63 15.70
N GLU A 66 -5.40 11.24 14.95
CA GLU A 66 -6.62 10.56 14.46
C GLU A 66 -6.30 9.56 13.33
N SER A 67 -5.37 9.92 12.44
CA SER A 67 -4.93 9.06 11.33
C SER A 67 -3.94 7.98 11.76
N GLU A 68 -3.20 8.14 12.87
CA GLU A 68 -2.44 7.07 13.51
C GLU A 68 -3.33 6.16 14.33
N ALA A 69 -4.35 6.67 15.03
CA ALA A 69 -5.37 5.82 15.66
C ALA A 69 -6.14 5.03 14.59
N ALA A 70 -6.53 5.65 13.47
CA ALA A 70 -7.19 4.97 12.36
C ALA A 70 -6.26 4.00 11.62
N ARG A 71 -4.98 4.35 11.39
CA ARG A 71 -3.98 3.42 10.81
C ARG A 71 -3.68 2.27 11.75
N THR A 72 -3.60 2.51 13.05
CA THR A 72 -3.39 1.47 14.06
C THR A 72 -4.61 0.57 14.12
N ASN A 73 -5.83 1.13 14.10
CA ASN A 73 -7.07 0.36 14.08
C ASN A 73 -7.18 -0.52 12.82
N THR A 74 -6.83 0.02 11.64
CA THR A 74 -6.81 -0.77 10.39
C THR A 74 -5.74 -1.86 10.37
N HIS A 75 -4.54 -1.61 10.90
CA HIS A 75 -3.48 -2.64 11.00
C HIS A 75 -3.83 -3.71 12.04
N VAL A 76 -4.38 -3.32 13.18
CA VAL A 76 -4.84 -4.22 14.24
C VAL A 76 -5.99 -5.09 13.72
N ALA A 77 -6.98 -4.51 13.04
CA ALA A 77 -8.05 -5.26 12.38
C ALA A 77 -7.49 -6.21 11.30
N GLY A 78 -6.51 -5.77 10.50
CA GLY A 78 -5.80 -6.63 9.54
C GLY A 78 -5.11 -7.82 10.21
N GLY A 79 -4.47 -7.61 11.36
CA GLY A 79 -3.84 -8.66 12.15
C GLY A 79 -4.85 -9.68 12.66
N TYR A 80 -5.97 -9.23 13.22
CA TYR A 80 -7.04 -10.13 13.66
C TYR A 80 -7.68 -10.91 12.50
N LYS A 81 -7.86 -10.29 11.33
CA LYS A 81 -8.27 -11.01 10.11
C LYS A 81 -7.28 -12.10 9.73
N ALA A 82 -5.98 -11.82 9.80
CA ALA A 82 -4.96 -12.84 9.53
C ALA A 82 -5.03 -14.00 10.54
N THR A 83 -5.32 -13.74 11.82
CA THR A 83 -5.47 -14.81 12.81
C THR A 83 -6.66 -15.73 12.53
N LEU A 84 -7.76 -15.21 11.97
CA LEU A 84 -8.92 -16.01 11.60
C LEU A 84 -8.60 -17.03 10.50
N HIS A 85 -7.83 -16.62 9.49
CA HIS A 85 -7.47 -17.48 8.36
C HIS A 85 -6.25 -18.38 8.63
N ASN A 86 -5.54 -18.18 9.74
CA ASN A 86 -4.36 -18.99 10.05
C ASN A 86 -4.77 -20.32 10.71
N GLU A 87 -4.59 -21.43 9.98
CA GLU A 87 -4.86 -22.80 10.41
C GLU A 87 -4.07 -23.23 11.67
N ARG A 88 -2.91 -22.61 11.94
CA ARG A 88 -2.06 -22.93 13.10
C ARG A 88 -2.52 -22.29 14.41
N VAL A 89 -3.46 -21.35 14.35
CA VAL A 89 -3.98 -20.66 15.54
C VAL A 89 -5.05 -21.52 16.22
N SER A 90 -5.11 -21.49 17.55
CA SER A 90 -6.13 -22.24 18.30
C SER A 90 -7.54 -21.69 18.05
N PRO A 91 -8.59 -22.53 18.13
CA PRO A 91 -9.97 -22.10 17.92
C PRO A 91 -10.39 -20.96 18.87
N GLU A 92 -9.96 -21.00 20.11
CA GLU A 92 -10.21 -19.95 21.12
C GLU A 92 -9.69 -18.58 20.69
N LYS A 93 -8.46 -18.53 20.12
CA LYS A 93 -7.86 -17.27 19.65
C LYS A 93 -8.55 -16.73 18.40
N ARG A 94 -9.04 -17.62 17.53
CA ARG A 94 -9.85 -17.21 16.37
C ARG A 94 -11.17 -16.60 16.82
N GLN A 95 -11.83 -17.19 17.81
CA GLN A 95 -13.07 -16.64 18.34
C GLN A 95 -12.86 -15.25 18.95
N HIS A 96 -11.82 -15.09 19.77
CA HIS A 96 -11.47 -13.78 20.32
C HIS A 96 -11.16 -12.75 19.21
N ALA A 97 -10.43 -13.13 18.16
CA ALA A 97 -10.18 -12.25 17.01
C ALA A 97 -11.46 -11.83 16.30
N LYS A 98 -12.45 -12.73 16.19
CA LYS A 98 -13.76 -12.46 15.62
C LYS A 98 -14.54 -11.44 16.46
N GLU A 99 -14.59 -11.64 17.77
CA GLU A 99 -15.27 -10.74 18.71
C GLU A 99 -14.67 -9.32 18.67
N VAL A 100 -13.34 -9.21 18.61
CA VAL A 100 -12.66 -7.90 18.51
C VAL A 100 -12.98 -7.19 17.19
N LEU A 101 -13.08 -7.92 16.09
CA LEU A 101 -13.43 -7.34 14.78
C LEU A 101 -14.88 -6.88 14.73
N GLU A 102 -15.80 -7.68 15.29
CA GLU A 102 -17.21 -7.33 15.41
C GLU A 102 -17.42 -6.08 16.27
N ALA A 103 -16.75 -6.00 17.42
CA ALA A 103 -16.77 -4.82 18.28
C ALA A 103 -16.22 -3.56 17.58
N ALA A 104 -15.28 -3.73 16.64
CA ALA A 104 -14.75 -2.66 15.81
C ALA A 104 -15.64 -2.32 14.59
N GLY A 105 -16.80 -2.99 14.43
CA GLY A 105 -17.72 -2.78 13.31
C GLY A 105 -17.30 -3.45 12.00
N TYR A 106 -16.32 -4.38 12.05
CA TYR A 106 -15.93 -5.20 10.91
C TYR A 106 -16.67 -6.54 10.95
N HIS A 107 -17.87 -6.58 10.37
CA HIS A 107 -18.56 -7.83 10.12
C HIS A 107 -17.88 -8.57 8.96
N ILE A 108 -17.42 -9.80 9.23
CA ILE A 108 -16.91 -10.71 8.22
C ILE A 108 -18.08 -11.63 7.84
N ASP A 109 -18.77 -11.27 6.76
CA ASP A 109 -19.68 -12.19 6.11
C ASP A 109 -18.81 -13.23 5.38
N GLU A 110 -18.48 -14.33 6.05
CA GLU A 110 -17.60 -15.37 5.49
C GLU A 110 -18.15 -15.93 4.16
N GLU A 111 -19.46 -15.87 3.96
CA GLU A 111 -20.18 -16.30 2.76
C GLU A 111 -19.86 -15.44 1.52
N THR A 112 -19.50 -14.17 1.70
CA THR A 112 -19.20 -13.25 0.59
C THR A 112 -17.84 -13.56 -0.05
N THR A 113 -16.92 -14.22 0.67
CA THR A 113 -15.54 -14.41 0.20
C THR A 113 -15.39 -15.37 -0.97
N GLN A 114 -16.18 -16.45 -1.02
CA GLN A 114 -16.15 -17.42 -2.12
C GLN A 114 -16.85 -16.86 -3.36
N SER A 115 -18.05 -16.29 -3.18
CA SER A 115 -18.80 -15.64 -4.27
C SER A 115 -18.01 -14.48 -4.91
N ASP A 116 -17.34 -13.66 -4.10
CA ASP A 116 -16.47 -12.59 -4.60
C ASP A 116 -15.23 -13.11 -5.32
N HIS A 117 -14.65 -14.21 -4.82
CA HIS A 117 -13.51 -14.84 -5.47
C HIS A 117 -13.90 -15.33 -6.85
N ASP A 118 -14.98 -16.08 -6.95
CA ASP A 118 -15.49 -16.62 -8.21
C ASP A 118 -15.86 -15.48 -9.18
N THR A 119 -16.52 -14.43 -8.68
CA THR A 119 -16.85 -13.25 -9.49
C THR A 119 -15.59 -12.57 -10.06
N ARG A 120 -14.54 -12.41 -9.25
CA ARG A 120 -13.26 -11.83 -9.71
C ARG A 120 -12.52 -12.76 -10.68
N VAL A 121 -12.57 -14.07 -10.46
CA VAL A 121 -11.98 -15.08 -11.35
C VAL A 121 -12.66 -15.05 -12.71
N LEU A 122 -13.99 -15.06 -12.76
CA LEU A 122 -14.77 -14.96 -14.00
C LEU A 122 -14.48 -13.64 -14.73
N ALA A 123 -14.41 -12.52 -14.01
CA ALA A 123 -14.03 -11.23 -14.60
C ALA A 123 -12.62 -11.27 -15.21
N GLY A 124 -11.67 -11.94 -14.55
CA GLY A 124 -10.30 -12.13 -15.05
C GLY A 124 -10.26 -12.95 -16.35
N TYR A 125 -11.00 -14.05 -16.41
CA TYR A 125 -11.10 -14.85 -17.64
C TYR A 125 -11.77 -14.07 -18.78
N LYS A 126 -12.81 -13.28 -18.49
CA LYS A 126 -13.41 -12.36 -19.48
C LYS A 126 -12.40 -11.33 -19.99
N ALA A 127 -11.58 -10.76 -19.12
CA ALA A 127 -10.52 -9.82 -19.51
C ALA A 127 -9.44 -10.50 -20.36
N ALA A 128 -9.08 -11.75 -20.07
CA ALA A 128 -8.10 -12.51 -20.84
C ALA A 128 -8.53 -12.72 -22.31
N LEU A 129 -9.84 -12.91 -22.56
CA LEU A 129 -10.37 -13.02 -23.93
C LEU A 129 -10.20 -11.74 -24.75
N SER A 130 -10.34 -10.59 -24.10
CA SER A 130 -10.23 -9.27 -24.73
C SER A 130 -8.78 -8.77 -24.86
N ASN A 131 -7.82 -9.40 -24.16
CA ASN A 131 -6.44 -8.95 -24.15
C ASN A 131 -5.68 -9.45 -25.40
N PRO A 132 -5.15 -8.55 -26.27
CA PRO A 132 -4.43 -8.94 -27.49
C PRO A 132 -3.07 -9.61 -27.20
N ARG A 133 -2.53 -9.49 -25.99
CA ARG A 133 -1.24 -10.11 -25.59
C ARG A 133 -1.39 -11.55 -25.10
N VAL A 134 -2.61 -12.05 -24.94
CA VAL A 134 -2.88 -13.41 -24.46
C VAL A 134 -2.89 -14.36 -25.66
N SER A 135 -2.28 -15.53 -25.51
CA SER A 135 -2.21 -16.55 -26.57
C SER A 135 -3.59 -17.17 -26.85
N GLU A 136 -3.78 -17.64 -28.08
CA GLU A 136 -5.06 -18.27 -28.48
C GLU A 136 -5.38 -19.53 -27.65
N GLN A 137 -4.37 -20.30 -27.25
CA GLN A 137 -4.55 -21.46 -26.35
C GLN A 137 -5.09 -21.02 -24.98
N ALA A 138 -4.57 -19.94 -24.40
CA ALA A 138 -5.05 -19.43 -23.12
C ALA A 138 -6.46 -18.84 -23.21
N LYS A 139 -6.82 -18.22 -24.36
CA LYS A 139 -8.18 -17.77 -24.62
C LYS A 139 -9.16 -18.93 -24.76
N ALA A 140 -8.77 -20.03 -25.42
CA ALA A 140 -9.61 -21.22 -25.53
C ALA A 140 -9.97 -21.77 -24.14
N HIS A 141 -8.97 -21.93 -23.27
CA HIS A 141 -9.18 -22.36 -21.88
C HIS A 141 -10.08 -21.37 -21.10
N ALA A 142 -9.88 -20.06 -21.29
CA ALA A 142 -10.72 -19.05 -20.65
C ALA A 142 -12.21 -19.16 -21.07
N ARG A 143 -12.50 -19.48 -22.35
CA ARG A 143 -13.87 -19.70 -22.82
C ARG A 143 -14.50 -20.95 -22.20
N GLU A 144 -13.74 -22.04 -22.14
CA GLU A 144 -14.21 -23.29 -21.54
C GLU A 144 -14.54 -23.10 -20.06
N TYR A 145 -13.65 -22.40 -19.32
CA TYR A 145 -13.87 -22.10 -17.91
C TYR A 145 -15.12 -21.24 -17.68
N LEU A 146 -15.34 -20.19 -18.49
CA LEU A 146 -16.53 -19.35 -18.42
C LEU A 146 -17.82 -20.14 -18.75
N SER A 147 -17.78 -21.01 -19.76
CA SER A 147 -18.90 -21.88 -20.10
C SER A 147 -19.26 -22.87 -18.99
N ALA A 148 -18.25 -23.44 -18.31
CA ALA A 148 -18.46 -24.37 -17.20
C ALA A 148 -19.08 -23.69 -15.97
N HIS A 149 -18.78 -22.40 -15.75
CA HIS A 149 -19.29 -21.60 -14.63
C HIS A 149 -20.52 -20.75 -15.00
N GLY A 150 -21.11 -20.96 -16.18
CA GLY A 150 -22.36 -20.32 -16.61
C GLY A 150 -22.25 -18.81 -16.88
N ALA A 151 -21.08 -18.33 -17.32
CA ALA A 151 -20.76 -16.90 -17.40
C ALA A 151 -20.38 -16.39 -18.81
#